data_AF-A0A946W852-F1
#
_entry.id   AF-A0A946W852-F1
#
_cell.length_a   1.000
_cell.length_b   1.000
_cell.length_c   1.000
_cell.angle_alpha   90.00
_cell.angle_beta   90.00
_cell.angle_gamma   90.00
#
_symmetry.space_group_name_H-M   'P 1'
#
loop_
_entity.id
_entity.type
_entity.pdbx_description
1 polymer ?
#
loop_
_entity_poly.entity_id
_entity_poly.type
_entity_poly.pdbx_seq_one_letter_code
_entity_poly.pdbx_strand_id
1 'polypeptide(L)'
;MTVGRVLKYIDESLLVSKVFVNRKMAAMLALGFSAGLPILLVYTVLSAWLRESGASRSTIGFFVVVGFAYSLKFIWAPLVDRMKIPGFSKLLGNRRAWILFSTLGTTLAILSMSFQDPSKDLVSVAFCAVLIAFSSATLDICVDAWRVDISKNEEQAAMSAVYQLGYRFGMVSAISGGLFLADVGGYQLTYIGLAFLAFLGSSTPLWAAEPHKKNESMNENKIQVFNCLLKGSLTLLIISALLYLGIKDGGYFRYIGSNLFIIYEDIFSFLPAGTGKSIAFFILMIFSLLPFAGTIFFLTLGRSYLKRDEIYNVPIIGDLADLVKRTGWMALLVFAIVVSYRISDTTMGVMAMPLYIDLGYSKTVIGGVKGVFGISMLIFGAFAGSWSVAKIGMSKTMIFGAFVTIFTNLSFAWLATVSTPKTIYLFSTIGADNLAAGFSGSVFIAFMSILVNKKYSASQYALFSSLFALYGKGLAAFSGVLADKVDYMWFFVLTSVLGVPALIFVLYAWLNGFTDSINENAEAKSCL
;
A
#
# COMPACT_ATOMS: atom_id res chain seq x y z
N MET A 1 -5.17 41.63 14.11
CA MET A 1 -4.31 40.47 14.41
C MET A 1 -3.09 40.98 15.15
N THR A 2 -2.92 40.67 16.43
CA THR A 2 -1.80 41.18 17.25
C THR A 2 -0.47 40.58 16.80
N VAL A 3 0.59 41.39 16.77
CA VAL A 3 1.97 41.02 16.35
C VAL A 3 2.47 39.74 17.02
N GLY A 4 2.08 39.47 18.28
CA GLY A 4 2.40 38.23 18.99
C GLY A 4 1.80 36.96 18.37
N ARG A 5 0.61 37.01 17.74
CA ARG A 5 0.06 35.86 17.00
C ARG A 5 0.82 35.60 15.71
N VAL A 6 1.27 36.66 15.03
CA VAL A 6 2.05 36.55 13.79
C VAL A 6 3.43 35.98 14.08
N LEU A 7 4.10 36.45 15.13
CA LEU A 7 5.40 35.91 15.57
C LEU A 7 5.30 34.44 15.99
N LYS A 8 4.27 34.06 16.76
CA LYS A 8 4.02 32.65 17.10
C LYS A 8 3.74 31.78 15.86
N TYR A 9 3.00 32.30 14.88
CA TYR A 9 2.77 31.61 13.61
C TYR A 9 4.05 31.42 12.80
N ILE A 10 4.93 32.42 12.78
CA ILE A 10 6.22 32.37 12.11
C ILE A 10 7.12 31.34 12.79
N ASP A 11 7.20 31.33 14.12
CA ASP A 11 7.99 30.36 14.88
C ASP A 11 7.49 28.93 14.71
N GLU A 12 6.17 28.71 14.75
CA GLU A 12 5.56 27.41 14.46
C GLU A 12 5.79 26.96 13.01
N SER A 13 5.79 27.88 12.03
CA SER A 13 6.11 27.56 10.64
C SER A 13 7.58 27.22 10.43
N LEU A 14 8.48 27.86 11.18
CA LEU A 14 9.92 27.57 11.23
C LEU A 14 10.22 26.23 11.92
N LEU A 15 9.42 25.84 12.92
CA LEU A 15 9.46 24.50 13.51
C LEU A 15 9.07 23.44 12.48
N VAL A 16 7.99 23.66 11.73
CA VAL A 16 7.57 22.75 10.64
C VAL A 16 8.64 22.64 9.56
N SER A 17 9.27 23.75 9.13
CA SER A 17 10.33 23.69 8.12
C SER A 17 11.58 22.95 8.62
N LYS A 18 11.97 23.12 9.88
CA LYS A 18 13.06 22.34 10.52
C LYS A 18 12.75 20.85 10.61
N VAL A 19 11.48 20.46 10.80
CA VAL A 19 11.05 19.05 10.78
C VAL A 19 11.32 18.41 9.42
N PHE A 20 11.13 19.14 8.31
CA PHE A 20 11.39 18.63 6.96
C PHE A 20 12.89 18.55 6.58
N VAL A 21 13.75 19.30 7.26
CA VAL A 21 15.19 19.37 6.95
C VAL A 21 16.00 18.62 8.03
N ASN A 22 15.99 17.30 7.95
CA ASN A 22 16.79 16.43 8.81
C ASN A 22 17.23 15.17 8.03
N ARG A 23 18.33 14.54 8.46
CA ARG A 23 18.85 13.25 7.99
C ARG A 23 17.77 12.17 7.89
N LYS A 24 16.80 12.15 8.82
CA LYS A 24 15.66 11.22 8.78
C LYS A 24 14.77 11.43 7.56
N MET A 25 14.47 12.69 7.21
CA MET A 25 13.61 13.04 6.08
C MET A 25 14.32 12.75 4.75
N ALA A 26 15.61 13.08 4.66
CA ALA A 26 16.43 12.72 3.49
C ALA A 26 16.46 11.21 3.27
N ALA A 27 16.65 10.42 4.34
CA ALA A 27 16.58 8.96 4.26
C ALA A 27 15.19 8.49 3.83
N MET A 28 14.12 9.09 4.35
CA MET A 28 12.75 8.73 3.96
C MET A 28 12.45 9.03 2.49
N LEU A 29 12.98 10.13 1.95
CA LEU A 29 12.87 10.47 0.52
C LEU A 29 13.58 9.43 -0.36
N ALA A 30 14.82 9.07 0.00
CA ALA A 30 15.61 8.09 -0.73
C ALA A 30 15.02 6.66 -0.64
N LEU A 31 14.52 6.27 0.53
CA LEU A 31 13.78 5.01 0.72
C LEU A 31 12.46 5.01 -0.05
N GLY A 32 11.74 6.14 -0.06
CA GLY A 32 10.55 6.33 -0.88
C GLY A 32 10.85 6.10 -2.35
N PHE A 33 11.88 6.76 -2.88
CA PHE A 33 12.35 6.57 -4.25
C PHE A 33 12.66 5.10 -4.56
N SER A 34 13.44 4.46 -3.69
CA SER A 34 13.82 3.04 -3.83
C SER A 34 12.61 2.10 -3.82
N ALA A 35 11.61 2.38 -2.99
CA ALA A 35 10.37 1.60 -2.90
C ALA A 35 9.41 1.84 -4.07
N GLY A 36 9.44 3.04 -4.67
CA GLY A 36 8.57 3.41 -5.80
C GLY A 36 8.98 2.79 -7.15
N LEU A 37 10.26 2.43 -7.32
CA LEU A 37 10.80 1.85 -8.55
C LEU A 37 10.18 0.49 -8.95
N PRO A 38 10.10 -0.53 -8.06
CA PRO A 38 9.87 -1.91 -8.51
C PRO A 38 8.43 -2.22 -8.87
N ILE A 39 7.45 -1.57 -8.22
CA ILE A 39 6.04 -1.91 -8.40
C ILE A 39 5.59 -1.74 -9.85
N LEU A 40 6.00 -0.64 -10.50
CA LEU A 40 5.63 -0.36 -11.89
C LEU A 40 6.45 -1.13 -12.91
N LEU A 41 7.63 -1.61 -12.51
CA LEU A 41 8.41 -2.54 -13.32
C LEU A 41 7.67 -3.86 -13.52
N VAL A 42 7.05 -4.38 -12.45
CA VAL A 42 6.32 -5.65 -12.48
C VAL A 42 4.95 -5.51 -13.15
N TYR A 43 4.34 -4.32 -13.11
CA TYR A 43 3.05 -4.07 -13.76
C TYR A 43 3.21 -3.51 -15.17
N THR A 44 3.60 -2.25 -15.30
CA THR A 44 3.47 -1.49 -16.55
C THR A 44 4.57 -1.84 -17.56
N VAL A 45 5.83 -1.78 -17.14
CA VAL A 45 6.97 -2.03 -18.05
C VAL A 45 6.99 -3.51 -18.48
N LEU A 46 6.80 -4.43 -17.53
CA LEU A 46 6.72 -5.86 -17.85
C LEU A 46 5.54 -6.20 -18.77
N SER A 47 4.35 -5.60 -18.56
CA SER A 47 3.21 -5.84 -19.45
C SER A 47 3.46 -5.36 -20.88
N ALA A 48 4.15 -4.22 -21.04
CA ALA A 48 4.56 -3.72 -22.35
C ALA A 48 5.55 -4.69 -23.01
N TRP A 49 6.59 -5.11 -22.28
CA TRP A 49 7.58 -6.07 -22.78
C TRP A 49 6.96 -7.39 -23.20
N LEU A 50 6.13 -7.99 -22.34
CA LEU A 50 5.40 -9.22 -22.65
C LEU A 50 4.56 -9.07 -23.92
N ARG A 51 3.87 -7.94 -24.07
CA ARG A 51 3.01 -7.70 -25.23
C ARG A 51 3.81 -7.60 -26.52
N GLU A 52 4.93 -6.90 -26.51
CA GLU A 52 5.82 -6.74 -27.66
C GLU A 52 6.56 -8.03 -28.01
N SER A 53 6.90 -8.85 -27.02
CA SER A 53 7.41 -10.21 -27.19
C SER A 53 6.35 -11.23 -27.66
N GLY A 54 5.12 -10.79 -27.96
CA GLY A 54 4.06 -11.64 -28.52
C GLY A 54 3.23 -12.42 -27.50
N ALA A 55 3.37 -12.16 -26.19
CA ALA A 55 2.58 -12.84 -25.17
C ALA A 55 1.09 -12.54 -25.31
N SER A 56 0.27 -13.56 -25.02
CA SER A 56 -1.18 -13.45 -25.05
C SER A 56 -1.71 -12.48 -23.97
N ARG A 57 -2.87 -11.87 -24.21
CA ARG A 57 -3.54 -11.01 -23.22
C ARG A 57 -3.84 -11.76 -21.92
N SER A 58 -4.16 -13.05 -22.00
CA SER A 58 -4.36 -13.92 -20.83
C SER A 58 -3.08 -14.10 -20.03
N THR A 59 -1.94 -14.34 -20.69
CA THR A 59 -0.62 -14.45 -20.03
C THR A 59 -0.30 -13.17 -19.29
N ILE A 60 -0.45 -12.00 -19.93
CA ILE A 60 -0.23 -10.69 -19.29
C ILE A 60 -1.15 -10.52 -18.08
N GLY A 61 -2.42 -10.92 -18.19
CA GLY A 61 -3.36 -10.93 -17.07
C GLY A 61 -2.92 -11.79 -15.89
N PHE A 62 -2.28 -12.94 -16.13
CA PHE A 62 -1.76 -13.80 -15.06
C PHE A 62 -0.58 -13.18 -14.30
N PHE A 63 0.26 -12.39 -14.97
CA PHE A 63 1.37 -11.69 -14.30
C PHE A 63 0.90 -10.69 -13.24
N VAL A 64 -0.37 -10.26 -13.26
CA VAL A 64 -0.97 -9.45 -12.18
C VAL A 64 -0.94 -10.18 -10.83
N VAL A 65 -0.94 -11.52 -10.80
CA VAL A 65 -0.85 -12.35 -9.58
C VAL A 65 0.44 -12.09 -8.80
N VAL A 66 1.53 -11.75 -9.49
CA VAL A 66 2.80 -11.34 -8.85
C VAL A 66 2.56 -10.20 -7.85
N GLY A 67 1.65 -9.29 -8.20
CA GLY A 67 1.22 -8.16 -7.39
C GLY A 67 0.59 -8.50 -6.04
N PHE A 68 0.15 -9.75 -5.82
CA PHE A 68 -0.36 -10.19 -4.52
C PHE A 68 0.72 -10.25 -3.44
N ALA A 69 2.00 -10.31 -3.80
CA ALA A 69 3.09 -10.24 -2.82
C ALA A 69 2.97 -8.98 -1.95
N TYR A 70 2.65 -7.83 -2.55
CA TYR A 70 2.43 -6.58 -1.82
C TYR A 70 1.26 -6.64 -0.85
N SER A 71 0.23 -7.40 -1.18
CA SER A 71 -0.99 -7.54 -0.38
C SER A 71 -0.85 -8.61 0.71
N LEU A 72 -0.02 -9.63 0.51
CA LEU A 72 0.19 -10.74 1.46
C LEU A 72 1.43 -10.56 2.36
N LYS A 73 2.10 -9.41 2.27
CA LYS A 73 3.34 -9.13 3.00
C LYS A 73 3.26 -9.31 4.52
N PHE A 74 2.07 -9.15 5.12
CA PHE A 74 1.84 -9.43 6.54
C PHE A 74 2.20 -10.87 6.98
N ILE A 75 2.20 -11.85 6.06
CA ILE A 75 2.49 -13.25 6.36
C ILE A 75 3.94 -13.44 6.84
N TRP A 76 4.88 -12.74 6.21
CA TRP A 76 6.31 -12.82 6.53
C TRP A 76 6.87 -11.57 7.22
N ALA A 77 6.09 -10.50 7.37
CA ALA A 77 6.48 -9.31 8.12
C ALA A 77 7.04 -9.59 9.54
N PRO A 78 6.54 -10.58 10.32
CA PRO A 78 7.14 -10.92 11.61
C PRO A 78 8.60 -11.37 11.55
N LEU A 79 9.07 -11.83 10.39
CA LEU A 79 10.46 -12.18 10.19
C LEU A 79 11.37 -10.96 10.36
N VAL A 80 10.95 -9.81 9.83
CA VAL A 80 11.72 -8.55 9.88
C VAL A 80 11.91 -8.07 11.32
N ASP A 81 10.91 -8.28 12.18
CA ASP A 81 10.99 -7.89 13.59
C ASP A 81 11.81 -8.86 14.45
N ARG A 82 11.88 -10.14 14.07
CA ARG A 82 12.35 -11.23 14.96
C ARG A 82 13.67 -11.86 14.54
N MET A 83 14.02 -11.80 13.26
CA MET A 83 15.25 -12.39 12.74
C MET A 83 16.33 -11.33 12.61
N LYS A 84 17.53 -11.67 13.08
CA LYS A 84 18.75 -10.89 12.82
C LYS A 84 19.43 -11.44 11.57
N ILE A 85 19.69 -10.58 10.59
CA ILE A 85 20.47 -10.93 9.41
C ILE A 85 21.94 -11.16 9.82
N PRO A 86 22.51 -12.36 9.59
CA PRO A 86 23.91 -12.65 9.90
C PRO A 86 24.86 -11.66 9.22
N GLY A 87 25.92 -11.23 9.92
CA GLY A 87 26.88 -10.23 9.43
C GLY A 87 26.33 -8.80 9.50
N PHE A 88 25.33 -8.47 8.67
CA PHE A 88 24.81 -7.10 8.54
C PHE A 88 24.25 -6.52 9.84
N SER A 89 23.53 -7.32 10.64
CA SER A 89 22.90 -6.82 11.87
C SER A 89 23.91 -6.42 12.94
N LYS A 90 25.11 -7.01 12.93
CA LYS A 90 26.20 -6.62 13.85
C LYS A 90 26.82 -5.27 13.45
N LEU A 91 26.86 -4.97 12.15
CA LEU A 91 27.50 -3.77 11.60
C LEU A 91 26.58 -2.56 11.59
N LEU A 92 25.33 -2.74 11.17
CA LEU A 92 24.40 -1.65 10.92
C LEU A 92 23.25 -1.57 11.94
N GLY A 93 23.04 -2.61 12.73
CA GLY A 93 21.80 -2.80 13.48
C GLY A 93 20.73 -3.50 12.63
N ASN A 94 19.67 -4.00 13.29
CA ASN A 94 18.74 -4.93 12.66
C ASN A 94 17.88 -4.27 11.57
N ARG A 95 17.40 -3.05 11.81
CA ARG A 95 16.49 -2.36 10.89
C ARG A 95 17.21 -1.99 9.59
N ARG A 96 18.36 -1.33 9.70
CA ARG A 96 19.18 -0.99 8.53
C ARG A 96 19.66 -2.23 7.78
N ALA A 97 20.02 -3.31 8.48
CA ALA A 97 20.40 -4.57 7.84
C ALA A 97 19.27 -5.13 6.95
N TRP A 98 18.03 -5.15 7.47
CA TRP A 98 16.86 -5.60 6.71
C TRP A 98 16.50 -4.71 5.53
N ILE A 99 16.62 -3.39 5.68
CA ILE A 99 16.44 -2.46 4.55
C ILE A 99 17.50 -2.76 3.48
N LEU A 100 18.78 -2.86 3.86
CA LEU A 100 19.88 -3.14 2.92
C LEU A 100 19.70 -4.48 2.21
N PHE A 101 19.33 -5.52 2.95
CA PHE A 101 19.06 -6.83 2.38
C PHE A 101 17.91 -6.79 1.36
N SER A 102 16.84 -6.07 1.66
CA SER A 102 15.68 -5.94 0.78
C SER A 102 15.98 -5.09 -0.46
N THR A 103 16.73 -3.99 -0.32
CA THR A 103 17.13 -3.15 -1.47
C THR A 103 18.11 -3.87 -2.38
N LEU A 104 19.10 -4.59 -1.82
CA LEU A 104 20.04 -5.40 -2.61
C LEU A 104 19.33 -6.59 -3.27
N GLY A 105 18.43 -7.27 -2.56
CA GLY A 105 17.60 -8.33 -3.14
C GLY A 105 16.75 -7.83 -4.31
N THR A 106 16.13 -6.66 -4.16
CA THR A 106 15.37 -6.01 -5.24
C THR A 106 16.26 -5.66 -6.42
N THR A 107 17.44 -5.09 -6.16
CA THR A 107 18.44 -4.76 -7.18
C THR A 107 18.87 -6.00 -7.97
N LEU A 108 19.23 -7.07 -7.27
CA LEU A 108 19.64 -8.33 -7.89
C LEU A 108 18.50 -8.95 -8.68
N ALA A 109 17.26 -8.93 -8.18
CA ALA A 109 16.11 -9.48 -8.90
C ALA A 109 15.80 -8.69 -10.19
N ILE A 110 15.88 -7.34 -10.16
CA ILE A 110 15.73 -6.49 -11.36
C ILE A 110 16.88 -6.76 -12.34
N LEU A 111 18.11 -6.91 -11.85
CA LEU A 111 19.25 -7.25 -12.71
C LEU A 111 19.08 -8.63 -13.34
N SER A 112 18.64 -9.64 -12.59
CA SER A 112 18.35 -10.98 -13.12
C SER A 112 17.26 -10.96 -14.20
N MET A 113 16.24 -10.09 -14.06
CA MET A 113 15.20 -9.88 -15.06
C MET A 113 15.76 -9.39 -16.40
N SER A 114 16.84 -8.60 -16.38
CA SER A 114 17.47 -8.08 -17.61
C SER A 114 18.08 -9.17 -18.50
N PHE A 115 18.41 -10.33 -17.94
CA PHE A 115 18.96 -11.47 -18.66
C PHE A 115 17.89 -12.45 -19.17
N GLN A 116 16.61 -12.16 -18.94
CA GLN A 116 15.50 -13.01 -19.38
C GLN A 116 15.00 -12.61 -20.76
N ASP A 117 14.43 -13.57 -21.49
CA ASP A 117 13.79 -13.36 -22.78
C ASP A 117 12.37 -13.95 -22.73
N PRO A 118 11.33 -13.10 -22.63
CA PRO A 118 9.95 -13.56 -22.54
C PRO A 118 9.47 -14.36 -23.75
N SER A 119 10.14 -14.22 -24.90
CA SER A 119 9.81 -14.97 -26.12
C SER A 119 10.32 -16.42 -26.05
N LYS A 120 11.31 -16.69 -25.20
CA LYS A 120 11.94 -18.01 -25.04
C LYS A 120 11.47 -18.75 -23.80
N ASP A 121 11.41 -18.06 -22.66
CA ASP A 121 11.05 -18.66 -21.38
C ASP A 121 10.23 -17.70 -20.52
N LEU A 122 8.91 -17.87 -20.55
CA LEU A 122 7.98 -17.10 -19.71
C LEU A 122 8.08 -17.50 -18.22
N VAL A 123 8.53 -18.71 -17.90
CA VAL A 123 8.61 -19.21 -16.52
C VAL A 123 9.74 -18.53 -15.78
N SER A 124 10.91 -18.34 -16.42
CA SER A 124 12.02 -17.61 -15.82
C SER A 124 11.69 -16.13 -15.59
N VAL A 125 10.97 -15.51 -16.53
CA VAL A 125 10.43 -14.13 -16.40
C VAL A 125 9.46 -14.04 -15.23
N ALA A 126 8.56 -15.01 -15.08
CA ALA A 126 7.64 -15.08 -13.94
C ALA A 126 8.38 -15.22 -12.61
N PHE A 127 9.38 -16.10 -12.52
CA PHE A 127 10.19 -16.27 -11.33
C PHE A 127 10.91 -14.97 -10.93
N CYS A 128 11.54 -14.29 -11.89
CA CYS A 128 12.18 -12.99 -11.64
C CYS A 128 11.17 -11.93 -11.18
N ALA A 129 9.98 -11.86 -11.79
CA ALA A 129 8.93 -10.94 -11.39
C ALA A 129 8.47 -11.19 -9.94
N VAL A 130 8.31 -12.45 -9.53
CA VAL A 130 7.99 -12.83 -8.15
C VAL A 130 9.08 -12.42 -7.18
N LEU A 131 10.35 -12.62 -7.53
CA LEU A 131 11.48 -12.17 -6.70
C LEU A 131 11.48 -10.65 -6.53
N ILE A 132 11.28 -9.90 -7.62
CA ILE A 132 11.20 -8.42 -7.56
C ILE A 132 10.08 -8.00 -6.61
N ALA A 133 8.88 -8.54 -6.79
CA ALA A 133 7.73 -8.16 -5.98
C ALA A 133 7.87 -8.55 -4.51
N PHE A 134 8.44 -9.72 -4.20
CA PHE A 134 8.69 -10.16 -2.83
C PHE A 134 9.77 -9.32 -2.14
N SER A 135 10.90 -9.06 -2.80
CA SER A 135 11.96 -8.21 -2.25
C SER A 135 11.49 -6.77 -2.07
N SER A 136 10.71 -6.25 -3.01
CA SER A 136 10.10 -4.91 -2.93
C SER A 136 9.05 -4.81 -1.82
N ALA A 137 8.18 -5.81 -1.66
CA ALA A 137 7.22 -5.86 -0.56
C ALA A 137 7.93 -5.98 0.80
N THR A 138 9.06 -6.68 0.86
CA THR A 138 9.91 -6.75 2.06
C THR A 138 10.56 -5.40 2.33
N LEU A 139 11.02 -4.67 1.30
CA LEU A 139 11.50 -3.31 1.45
C LEU A 139 10.43 -2.39 2.04
N ASP A 140 9.18 -2.46 1.58
CA ASP A 140 8.07 -1.69 2.15
C ASP A 140 7.89 -1.98 3.64
N ILE A 141 7.87 -3.26 4.04
CA ILE A 141 7.82 -3.66 5.47
C ILE A 141 8.98 -3.02 6.25
N CYS A 142 10.17 -3.04 5.66
CA CYS A 142 11.37 -2.52 6.29
C CYS A 142 11.30 -1.00 6.51
N VAL A 143 10.89 -0.26 5.48
CA VAL A 143 10.80 1.20 5.46
C VAL A 143 9.67 1.70 6.35
N ASP A 144 8.48 1.10 6.24
CA ASP A 144 7.32 1.50 7.04
C ASP A 144 7.62 1.39 8.53
N ALA A 145 8.24 0.29 8.94
CA ALA A 145 8.51 0.09 10.34
C ALA A 145 9.79 0.78 10.82
N TRP A 146 10.76 1.07 9.94
CA TRP A 146 11.82 2.02 10.25
C TRP A 146 11.26 3.41 10.57
N ARG A 147 10.26 3.89 9.80
CA ARG A 147 9.56 5.15 10.07
C ARG A 147 8.88 5.11 11.44
N VAL A 148 8.17 4.03 11.78
CA VAL A 148 7.54 3.85 13.09
C VAL A 148 8.56 3.88 14.23
N ASP A 149 9.71 3.21 14.05
CA ASP A 149 10.71 3.06 15.09
C ASP A 149 11.52 4.36 15.34
N ILE A 150 11.83 5.14 14.30
CA ILE A 150 12.73 6.30 14.39
C ILE A 150 12.03 7.62 14.72
N SER A 151 10.73 7.73 14.46
CA SER A 151 10.00 8.99 14.52
C SER A 151 9.16 9.12 15.78
N LYS A 152 9.02 10.37 16.23
CA LYS A 152 8.01 10.74 17.22
C LYS A 152 6.65 10.82 16.52
N ASN A 153 5.55 10.70 17.26
CA ASN A 153 4.21 10.69 16.66
C ASN A 153 3.93 11.95 15.81
N GLU A 154 4.42 13.10 16.25
CA GLU A 154 4.33 14.38 15.55
C GLU A 154 5.07 14.39 14.19
N GLU A 155 6.15 13.62 14.07
CA GLU A 155 6.99 13.54 12.87
C GLU A 155 6.44 12.51 11.85
N GLN A 156 5.57 11.58 12.28
CA GLN A 156 5.07 10.47 11.44
C GLN A 156 4.39 10.96 10.16
N ALA A 157 3.55 11.99 10.30
CA ALA A 157 2.83 12.58 9.18
C ALA A 157 3.80 13.23 8.19
N ALA A 158 4.75 14.03 8.68
CA ALA A 158 5.76 14.66 7.83
C ALA A 158 6.62 13.62 7.09
N MET A 159 7.09 12.58 7.79
CA MET A 159 7.84 11.49 7.15
C MET A 159 7.01 10.73 6.10
N SER A 160 5.71 10.56 6.34
CA SER A 160 4.79 9.93 5.37
C SER A 160 4.64 10.75 4.10
N ALA A 161 4.55 12.08 4.18
CA ALA A 161 4.52 12.95 3.00
C ALA A 161 5.83 12.91 2.22
N VAL A 162 6.98 12.97 2.91
CA VAL A 162 8.30 12.90 2.27
C VAL A 162 8.52 11.53 1.60
N TYR A 163 8.09 10.45 2.25
CA TYR A 163 8.09 9.12 1.65
C TYR A 163 7.29 9.07 0.36
N GLN A 164 6.05 9.59 0.39
CA GLN A 164 5.17 9.59 -0.78
C GLN A 164 5.78 10.41 -1.92
N LEU A 165 6.41 11.54 -1.63
CA LEU A 165 7.14 12.33 -2.62
C LEU A 165 8.24 11.49 -3.30
N GLY A 166 9.10 10.85 -2.49
CA GLY A 166 10.15 9.96 -2.99
C GLY A 166 9.58 8.83 -3.84
N TYR A 167 8.53 8.18 -3.34
CA TYR A 167 7.83 7.09 -4.01
C TYR A 167 7.33 7.51 -5.39
N ARG A 168 6.74 8.71 -5.52
CA ARG A 168 6.28 9.23 -6.82
C ARG A 168 7.44 9.50 -7.77
N PHE A 169 8.57 10.03 -7.30
CA PHE A 169 9.75 10.17 -8.15
C PHE A 169 10.26 8.81 -8.64
N GLY A 170 10.32 7.80 -7.76
CA GLY A 170 10.69 6.43 -8.16
C GLY A 170 9.73 5.85 -9.21
N MET A 171 8.42 6.04 -9.02
CA MET A 171 7.41 5.61 -9.98
C MET A 171 7.57 6.26 -11.36
N VAL A 172 7.80 7.58 -11.40
CA VAL A 172 8.01 8.33 -12.65
C VAL A 172 9.29 7.88 -13.34
N SER A 173 10.38 7.67 -12.60
CA SER A 173 11.62 7.13 -13.15
C SER A 173 11.41 5.74 -13.75
N ALA A 174 10.64 4.86 -13.10
CA ALA A 174 10.36 3.52 -13.61
C ALA A 174 9.46 3.50 -14.86
N ILE A 175 8.40 4.32 -14.92
CA ILE A 175 7.52 4.37 -16.11
C ILE A 175 8.14 5.20 -17.22
N SER A 176 8.30 6.51 -16.99
CA SER A 176 8.68 7.44 -18.05
C SER A 176 10.12 7.24 -18.46
N GLY A 177 11.03 7.07 -17.49
CA GLY A 177 12.42 6.73 -17.76
C GLY A 177 12.57 5.32 -18.33
N GLY A 178 11.85 4.34 -17.78
CA GLY A 178 11.95 2.95 -18.20
C GLY A 178 11.45 2.71 -19.62
N LEU A 179 10.25 3.19 -19.97
CA LEU A 179 9.72 3.03 -21.34
C LEU A 179 10.54 3.80 -22.37
N PHE A 180 11.02 5.00 -22.04
CA PHE A 180 11.93 5.74 -22.91
C PHE A 180 13.23 4.96 -23.18
N LEU A 181 13.83 4.37 -22.13
CA LEU A 181 15.00 3.52 -22.30
C LEU A 181 14.69 2.24 -23.09
N ALA A 182 13.47 1.72 -23.00
CA ALA A 182 13.04 0.55 -23.76
C ALA A 182 12.98 0.88 -25.26
N ASP A 183 12.48 2.06 -25.63
CA ASP A 183 12.43 2.52 -27.02
C ASP A 183 13.83 2.74 -27.62
N VAL A 184 14.78 3.27 -26.84
CA VAL A 184 16.12 3.64 -27.35
C VAL A 184 17.13 2.48 -27.27
N GLY A 185 17.08 1.67 -26.22
CA GLY A 185 18.09 0.65 -25.91
C GLY A 185 17.53 -0.72 -25.52
N GLY A 186 16.21 -0.92 -25.66
CA GLY A 186 15.54 -2.17 -25.34
C GLY A 186 15.30 -2.41 -23.84
N TYR A 187 14.50 -3.43 -23.54
CA TYR A 187 14.12 -3.78 -22.17
C TYR A 187 15.31 -4.25 -21.33
N GLN A 188 16.30 -4.93 -21.92
CA GLN A 188 17.50 -5.33 -21.20
C GLN A 188 18.22 -4.11 -20.59
N LEU A 189 18.49 -3.07 -21.39
CA LEU A 189 19.12 -1.84 -20.90
C LEU A 189 18.23 -1.12 -19.87
N THR A 190 16.92 -1.17 -20.08
CA THR A 190 15.92 -0.62 -19.15
C THR A 190 16.03 -1.24 -17.76
N TYR A 191 16.03 -2.57 -17.67
CA TYR A 191 16.16 -3.28 -16.38
C TYR A 191 17.55 -3.08 -15.77
N ILE A 192 18.63 -3.00 -16.56
CA ILE A 192 19.98 -2.67 -16.05
C ILE A 192 20.01 -1.26 -15.45
N GLY A 193 19.49 -0.27 -16.16
CA GLY A 193 19.46 1.13 -15.70
C GLY A 193 18.64 1.30 -14.42
N LEU A 194 17.49 0.62 -14.33
CA LEU A 194 16.64 0.66 -13.14
C LEU A 194 17.23 -0.14 -11.97
N ALA A 195 17.95 -1.24 -12.23
CA ALA A 195 18.73 -1.94 -11.22
C ALA A 195 19.83 -1.04 -10.66
N PHE A 196 20.50 -0.25 -11.50
CA PHE A 196 21.48 0.73 -11.04
C PHE A 196 20.87 1.80 -10.13
N LEU A 197 19.68 2.34 -10.46
CA LEU A 197 18.98 3.27 -9.57
C LEU A 197 18.58 2.62 -8.23
N ALA A 198 18.11 1.38 -8.25
CA ALA A 198 17.81 0.62 -7.04
C ALA A 198 19.07 0.34 -6.19
N PHE A 199 20.21 0.11 -6.84
CA PHE A 199 21.51 -0.04 -6.19
C PHE A 199 21.94 1.23 -5.48
N LEU A 200 21.80 2.41 -6.11
CA LEU A 200 22.05 3.70 -5.46
C LEU A 200 21.18 3.88 -4.20
N GLY A 201 19.92 3.44 -4.27
CA GLY A 201 19.01 3.38 -3.12
C GLY A 201 19.52 2.53 -1.95
N SER A 202 20.30 1.48 -2.24
CA SER A 202 20.93 0.60 -1.24
C SER A 202 22.03 1.30 -0.43
N SER A 203 22.46 2.51 -0.81
CA SER A 203 23.32 3.34 0.06
C SER A 203 22.58 3.85 1.29
N THR A 204 21.24 3.99 1.23
CA THR A 204 20.44 4.63 2.27
C THR A 204 20.63 4.06 3.67
N PRO A 205 20.64 2.73 3.88
CA PRO A 205 20.85 2.14 5.22
C PRO A 205 22.21 2.44 5.84
N LEU A 206 23.23 2.76 5.03
CA LEU A 206 24.58 3.07 5.51
C LEU A 206 24.60 4.40 6.25
N TRP A 207 23.80 5.35 5.79
CA TRP A 207 23.71 6.69 6.37
C TRP A 207 22.34 7.03 6.96
N ALA A 208 21.34 6.16 6.94
CA ALA A 208 20.11 6.36 7.72
C ALA A 208 20.42 6.43 9.22
N ALA A 209 19.48 6.85 10.06
CA ALA A 209 19.60 6.74 11.52
C ALA A 209 19.17 5.33 11.97
N GLU A 210 19.75 4.81 13.06
CA GLU A 210 19.40 3.48 13.60
C GLU A 210 18.46 3.76 14.77
N PRO A 211 17.31 3.08 14.84
CA PRO A 211 16.44 3.21 16.00
C PRO A 211 17.18 2.85 17.29
N HIS A 212 16.77 3.44 18.41
CA HIS A 212 17.36 3.11 19.72
C HIS A 212 17.32 1.59 19.97
N LYS A 213 18.41 1.04 20.51
CA LYS A 213 18.55 -0.39 20.79
C LYS A 213 17.36 -0.86 21.64
N LYS A 214 16.62 -1.85 21.13
CA LYS A 214 15.67 -2.63 21.93
C LYS A 214 16.48 -3.37 23.01
N ASN A 215 16.51 -2.85 24.23
CA ASN A 215 16.87 -3.64 25.40
C ASN A 215 15.70 -4.57 25.66
N GLU A 216 15.78 -5.82 25.22
CA GLU A 216 15.16 -6.96 25.91
C GLU A 216 15.47 -8.29 25.20
N SER A 217 15.81 -9.26 26.04
CA SER A 217 16.02 -10.67 25.77
C SER A 217 14.73 -11.34 25.30
N MET A 218 14.35 -11.14 24.04
CA MET A 218 13.45 -12.12 23.41
C MET A 218 14.29 -13.38 23.22
N ASN A 219 14.04 -14.39 24.05
CA ASN A 219 14.64 -15.71 23.87
C ASN A 219 14.18 -16.21 22.49
N GLU A 220 15.02 -16.01 21.47
CA GLU A 220 14.69 -16.27 20.07
C GLU A 220 14.42 -17.76 19.93
N ASN A 221 13.15 -18.15 19.98
CA ASN A 221 12.75 -19.52 19.74
C ASN A 221 13.04 -19.80 18.27
N LYS A 222 14.16 -20.49 17.97
CA LYS A 222 14.58 -20.86 16.60
C LYS A 222 13.44 -21.48 15.78
N ILE A 223 12.54 -22.20 16.47
CA ILE A 223 11.32 -22.79 15.91
C ILE A 223 10.37 -21.75 15.30
N GLN A 224 10.23 -20.57 15.91
CA GLN A 224 9.34 -19.51 15.40
C GLN A 224 9.91 -18.80 14.18
N VAL A 225 11.23 -18.58 14.16
CA VAL A 225 11.92 -18.03 12.99
C VAL A 225 11.79 -18.99 11.81
N PHE A 226 12.02 -20.29 12.06
CA PHE A 226 11.83 -21.34 11.05
C PHE A 226 10.41 -21.36 10.48
N ASN A 227 9.38 -21.29 11.33
CA ASN A 227 7.98 -21.24 10.89
C ASN A 227 7.65 -20.00 10.06
N CYS A 228 8.25 -18.84 10.35
CA CYS A 228 8.06 -17.63 9.53
C CYS A 228 8.74 -17.75 8.17
N LEU A 229 9.97 -18.27 8.13
CA LEU A 229 10.70 -18.55 6.89
C LEU A 229 9.93 -19.54 6.01
N LEU A 230 9.40 -20.61 6.62
CA LEU A 230 8.57 -21.60 5.95
C LEU A 230 7.31 -20.97 5.33
N LYS A 231 6.63 -20.07 6.04
CA LYS A 231 5.44 -19.38 5.50
C LYS A 231 5.78 -18.41 4.38
N GLY A 232 6.90 -17.69 4.49
CA GLY A 232 7.40 -16.81 3.42
C GLY A 232 7.74 -17.59 2.15
N SER A 233 8.49 -18.69 2.28
CA SER A 233 8.82 -19.57 1.16
C SER A 233 7.59 -20.25 0.57
N LEU A 234 6.63 -20.68 1.40
CA LEU A 234 5.36 -21.22 0.95
C LEU A 234 4.56 -20.18 0.14
N THR A 235 4.59 -18.91 0.55
CA THR A 235 3.90 -17.84 -0.19
C THR A 235 4.55 -17.63 -1.57
N LEU A 236 5.88 -17.61 -1.63
CA LEU A 236 6.62 -17.57 -2.90
C LEU A 236 6.32 -18.76 -3.80
N LEU A 237 6.28 -19.98 -3.22
CA LEU A 237 5.95 -21.20 -3.94
C LEU A 237 4.53 -21.16 -4.47
N ILE A 238 3.55 -20.69 -3.69
CA ILE A 238 2.16 -20.56 -4.14
C ILE A 238 2.06 -19.59 -5.32
N ILE A 239 2.65 -18.39 -5.21
CA ILE A 239 2.61 -17.40 -6.30
C ILE A 239 3.30 -17.96 -7.55
N SER A 240 4.46 -18.61 -7.39
CA SER A 240 5.20 -19.21 -8.51
C SER A 240 4.44 -20.37 -9.15
N ALA A 241 3.78 -21.22 -8.35
CA ALA A 241 2.95 -22.31 -8.85
C ALA A 241 1.71 -21.80 -9.58
N LEU A 242 1.05 -20.76 -9.06
CA LEU A 242 -0.09 -20.11 -9.71
C LEU A 242 0.31 -19.53 -11.07
N LEU A 243 1.48 -18.89 -11.15
CA LEU A 243 2.00 -18.38 -12.42
C LEU A 243 2.37 -19.51 -13.37
N TYR A 244 3.05 -20.56 -12.90
CA TYR A 244 3.40 -21.71 -13.73
C TYR A 244 2.16 -22.39 -14.32
N LEU A 245 1.14 -22.65 -13.50
CA LEU A 245 -0.14 -23.22 -13.95
C LEU A 245 -0.88 -22.28 -14.92
N GLY A 246 -0.81 -20.96 -14.71
CA GLY A 246 -1.39 -19.97 -15.61
C GLY A 246 -0.70 -19.90 -16.97
N ILE A 247 0.63 -20.02 -17.00
CA ILE A 247 1.47 -19.92 -18.20
C ILE A 247 1.41 -21.20 -19.04
N LYS A 248 1.51 -22.38 -18.42
CA LYS A 248 1.69 -23.65 -19.14
C LYS A 248 0.44 -24.11 -19.89
N ASP A 249 -0.72 -24.01 -19.26
CA ASP A 249 -1.93 -24.63 -19.82
C ASP A 249 -2.95 -23.63 -20.37
N GLY A 250 -2.83 -22.32 -20.09
CA GLY A 250 -3.86 -21.33 -20.43
C GLY A 250 -5.29 -21.73 -19.97
N GLY A 251 -5.38 -22.74 -19.10
CA GLY A 251 -6.39 -23.78 -19.22
C GLY A 251 -6.80 -24.38 -17.88
N TYR A 252 -5.92 -24.59 -16.90
CA TYR A 252 -6.36 -25.09 -15.59
C TYR A 252 -7.20 -24.06 -14.83
N PHE A 253 -6.88 -22.77 -14.90
CA PHE A 253 -7.76 -21.69 -14.39
C PHE A 253 -8.97 -21.42 -15.28
N ARG A 254 -8.90 -21.75 -16.57
CA ARG A 254 -10.05 -21.70 -17.49
C ARG A 254 -11.01 -22.89 -17.26
N TYR A 255 -10.47 -24.03 -16.82
CA TYR A 255 -11.13 -25.31 -16.51
C TYR A 255 -11.70 -25.34 -15.09
N ILE A 256 -10.92 -24.91 -14.09
CA ILE A 256 -11.41 -24.54 -12.76
C ILE A 256 -12.44 -23.43 -12.94
N GLY A 257 -12.09 -22.39 -13.69
CA GLY A 257 -13.00 -21.30 -14.05
C GLY A 257 -14.30 -21.83 -14.62
N SER A 258 -14.29 -22.70 -15.63
CA SER A 258 -15.50 -23.25 -16.25
C SER A 258 -16.27 -24.21 -15.36
N ASN A 259 -15.61 -25.09 -14.60
CA ASN A 259 -16.28 -26.07 -13.74
C ASN A 259 -16.82 -25.47 -12.44
N LEU A 260 -16.10 -24.51 -11.86
CA LEU A 260 -16.66 -23.69 -10.80
C LEU A 260 -17.75 -22.76 -11.36
N PHE A 261 -17.62 -22.20 -12.56
CA PHE A 261 -18.66 -21.38 -13.21
C PHE A 261 -19.97 -22.16 -13.39
N ILE A 262 -19.90 -23.46 -13.74
CA ILE A 262 -21.07 -24.36 -13.81
C ILE A 262 -21.73 -24.54 -12.43
N ILE A 263 -20.95 -24.81 -11.37
CA ILE A 263 -21.48 -24.91 -9.99
C ILE A 263 -22.00 -23.54 -9.48
N TYR A 264 -21.44 -22.42 -9.98
CA TYR A 264 -21.81 -21.06 -9.61
C TYR A 264 -23.08 -20.55 -10.28
N GLU A 265 -23.36 -20.90 -11.55
CA GLU A 265 -24.65 -20.55 -12.18
C GLU A 265 -25.83 -21.17 -11.43
N ASP A 266 -25.67 -22.37 -10.88
CA ASP A 266 -26.72 -23.05 -10.12
C ASP A 266 -26.97 -22.43 -8.73
N ILE A 267 -25.92 -22.04 -8.00
CA ILE A 267 -26.03 -21.47 -6.63
C ILE A 267 -26.34 -19.96 -6.64
N PHE A 268 -25.85 -19.24 -7.65
CA PHE A 268 -25.92 -17.78 -7.74
C PHE A 268 -26.65 -17.30 -8.99
N SER A 269 -27.64 -18.07 -9.47
CA SER A 269 -28.53 -17.73 -10.60
C SER A 269 -29.23 -16.36 -10.49
N PHE A 270 -29.23 -15.75 -9.29
CA PHE A 270 -29.70 -14.39 -9.06
C PHE A 270 -28.68 -13.28 -9.41
N LEU A 271 -27.44 -13.63 -9.75
CA LEU A 271 -26.38 -12.71 -10.16
C LEU A 271 -26.13 -12.79 -11.69
N PRO A 272 -25.97 -11.66 -12.41
CA PRO A 272 -25.79 -11.67 -13.86
C PRO A 272 -24.52 -12.39 -14.34
N ALA A 273 -24.61 -13.05 -15.49
CA ALA A 273 -23.54 -13.83 -16.13
C ALA A 273 -22.28 -13.00 -16.44
N GLY A 274 -21.09 -13.59 -16.20
CA GLY A 274 -19.76 -12.94 -16.38
C GLY A 274 -18.81 -13.00 -15.16
N THR A 275 -19.19 -13.77 -14.13
CA THR A 275 -18.62 -13.84 -12.77
C THR A 275 -17.37 -14.73 -12.60
N GLY A 276 -16.59 -14.99 -13.66
CA GLY A 276 -15.27 -15.65 -13.49
C GLY A 276 -14.29 -14.86 -12.61
N LYS A 277 -14.50 -13.55 -12.46
CA LYS A 277 -13.76 -12.65 -11.55
C LYS A 277 -14.10 -12.86 -10.06
N SER A 278 -15.16 -13.62 -9.75
CA SER A 278 -15.75 -13.78 -8.40
C SER A 278 -14.95 -14.68 -7.45
N ILE A 279 -14.15 -15.62 -7.94
CA ILE A 279 -13.34 -16.51 -7.07
C ILE A 279 -12.28 -15.70 -6.32
N ALA A 280 -11.56 -14.83 -7.04
CA ALA A 280 -10.57 -13.94 -6.42
C ALA A 280 -11.24 -12.99 -5.42
N PHE A 281 -12.45 -12.51 -5.69
CA PHE A 281 -13.22 -11.69 -4.76
C PHE A 281 -13.54 -12.41 -3.46
N PHE A 282 -14.14 -13.59 -3.52
CA PHE A 282 -14.49 -14.35 -2.33
C PHE A 282 -13.26 -14.71 -1.52
N ILE A 283 -12.18 -15.13 -2.19
CA ILE A 283 -10.90 -15.40 -1.54
C ILE A 283 -10.36 -14.12 -0.87
N LEU A 284 -10.31 -12.99 -1.58
CA LEU A 284 -9.82 -11.72 -1.04
C LEU A 284 -10.70 -11.20 0.11
N MET A 285 -12.02 -11.35 0.02
CA MET A 285 -12.96 -11.01 1.08
C MET A 285 -12.74 -11.88 2.31
N ILE A 286 -12.65 -13.21 2.16
CA ILE A 286 -12.37 -14.13 3.27
C ILE A 286 -11.04 -13.77 3.94
N PHE A 287 -9.98 -13.54 3.16
CA PHE A 287 -8.69 -13.12 3.71
C PHE A 287 -8.77 -11.77 4.44
N SER A 288 -9.53 -10.81 3.91
CA SER A 288 -9.76 -9.52 4.57
C SER A 288 -10.59 -9.61 5.86
N LEU A 289 -11.39 -10.66 6.02
CA LEU A 289 -12.17 -10.91 7.24
C LEU A 289 -11.34 -11.58 8.34
N LEU A 290 -10.18 -12.18 8.02
CA LEU A 290 -9.33 -12.86 9.01
C LEU A 290 -8.93 -11.97 10.20
N PRO A 291 -8.51 -10.69 10.01
CA PRO A 291 -8.19 -9.84 11.15
C PRO A 291 -9.40 -9.53 12.04
N PHE A 292 -10.60 -9.40 11.44
CA PHE A 292 -11.85 -9.22 12.20
C PHE A 292 -12.20 -10.48 12.99
N ALA A 293 -12.15 -11.65 12.35
CA ALA A 293 -12.41 -12.94 13.01
C ALA A 293 -11.43 -13.18 14.16
N GLY A 294 -10.14 -12.92 13.95
CA GLY A 294 -9.12 -13.00 14.99
C GLY A 294 -9.36 -12.02 16.15
N THR A 295 -9.81 -10.81 15.84
CA THR A 295 -10.18 -9.82 16.86
C THR A 295 -11.38 -10.29 17.68
N ILE A 296 -12.45 -10.75 17.02
CA ILE A 296 -13.65 -11.30 17.68
C ILE A 296 -13.26 -12.49 18.56
N PHE A 297 -12.44 -13.41 18.05
CA PHE A 297 -11.93 -14.57 18.78
C PHE A 297 -11.23 -14.17 20.10
N PHE A 298 -10.34 -13.17 20.06
CA PHE A 298 -9.67 -12.70 21.28
C PHE A 298 -10.61 -11.98 22.26
N LEU A 299 -11.62 -11.27 21.74
CA LEU A 299 -12.62 -10.62 22.59
C LEU A 299 -13.55 -11.63 23.27
N THR A 300 -13.92 -12.72 22.59
CA THR A 300 -14.85 -13.74 23.12
C THR A 300 -14.20 -14.75 24.05
N LEU A 301 -13.01 -15.27 23.73
CA LEU A 301 -12.27 -16.18 24.62
C LEU A 301 -11.72 -15.50 25.88
N GLY A 302 -11.79 -14.16 25.91
CA GLY A 302 -11.64 -13.36 27.12
C GLY A 302 -10.20 -13.04 27.49
N ARG A 303 -10.08 -11.99 28.34
CA ARG A 303 -8.80 -11.45 28.86
C ARG A 303 -7.88 -12.50 29.48
N SER A 304 -8.40 -13.67 29.88
CA SER A 304 -7.63 -14.77 30.48
C SER A 304 -6.57 -15.34 29.51
N TYR A 305 -6.89 -15.52 28.23
CA TYR A 305 -5.91 -15.96 27.24
C TYR A 305 -4.88 -14.86 26.95
N LEU A 306 -5.30 -13.59 26.87
CA LEU A 306 -4.41 -12.44 26.70
C LEU A 306 -3.44 -12.22 27.89
N LYS A 307 -3.63 -12.90 29.03
CA LYS A 307 -2.68 -12.90 30.15
C LYS A 307 -1.55 -13.92 29.98
N ARG A 308 -1.65 -14.88 29.04
CA ARG A 308 -0.62 -15.89 28.82
C ARG A 308 0.49 -15.34 27.92
N ASP A 309 1.70 -15.28 28.44
CA ASP A 309 2.86 -14.77 27.69
C ASP A 309 3.18 -15.58 26.42
N GLU A 310 2.82 -16.87 26.42
CA GLU A 310 3.02 -17.78 25.29
C GLU A 310 2.36 -17.30 23.98
N ILE A 311 1.19 -16.66 24.07
CA ILE A 311 0.44 -16.19 22.89
C ILE A 311 1.24 -15.11 22.14
N TYR A 312 1.93 -14.23 22.88
CA TYR A 312 2.72 -13.14 22.30
C TYR A 312 3.98 -13.62 21.59
N ASN A 313 4.41 -14.85 21.88
CA ASN A 313 5.51 -15.46 21.16
C ASN A 313 5.05 -15.94 19.77
N VAL A 314 3.78 -16.23 19.52
CA VAL A 314 3.33 -16.70 18.21
C VAL A 314 3.31 -15.53 17.19
N PRO A 315 4.02 -15.62 16.04
CA PRO A 315 4.00 -14.57 15.01
C PRO A 315 2.59 -14.31 14.46
N ILE A 316 2.27 -13.06 14.11
CA ILE A 316 0.93 -12.60 13.64
C ILE A 316 -0.13 -12.68 14.75
N ILE A 317 -0.31 -13.84 15.37
CA ILE A 317 -1.29 -14.05 16.45
C ILE A 317 -0.95 -13.21 17.67
N GLY A 318 0.32 -13.21 18.10
CA GLY A 318 0.81 -12.40 19.20
C GLY A 318 0.79 -10.90 18.88
N ASP A 319 1.07 -10.55 17.62
CA ASP A 319 1.07 -9.16 17.16
C ASP A 319 -0.38 -8.61 17.12
N LEU A 320 -1.36 -9.44 16.72
CA LEU A 320 -2.79 -9.15 16.79
C LEU A 320 -3.28 -9.12 18.24
N ALA A 321 -2.86 -10.08 19.06
CA ALA A 321 -3.20 -10.14 20.48
C ALA A 321 -2.72 -8.90 21.25
N ASP A 322 -1.52 -8.38 20.94
CA ASP A 322 -0.99 -7.13 21.48
C ASP A 322 -1.90 -5.93 21.14
N LEU A 323 -2.37 -5.85 19.89
CA LEU A 323 -3.32 -4.82 19.47
C LEU A 323 -4.62 -4.93 20.29
N VAL A 324 -5.24 -6.11 20.32
CA VAL A 324 -6.51 -6.33 21.04
C VAL A 324 -6.37 -6.09 22.55
N LYS A 325 -5.25 -6.47 23.16
CA LYS A 325 -4.98 -6.19 24.58
C LYS A 325 -4.93 -4.69 24.87
N ARG A 326 -4.35 -3.90 23.96
CA ARG A 326 -4.21 -2.44 24.13
C ARG A 326 -5.48 -1.67 23.80
N THR A 327 -6.19 -2.04 22.74
CA THR A 327 -7.35 -1.27 22.25
C THR A 327 -8.70 -1.89 22.63
N GLY A 328 -8.72 -3.13 23.12
CA GLY A 328 -9.97 -3.83 23.45
C GLY A 328 -10.89 -3.95 22.23
N TRP A 329 -12.20 -3.73 22.44
CA TRP A 329 -13.22 -3.80 21.39
C TRP A 329 -13.01 -2.76 20.28
N MET A 330 -12.32 -1.65 20.57
CA MET A 330 -12.00 -0.62 19.58
C MET A 330 -11.04 -1.13 18.50
N ALA A 331 -10.40 -2.30 18.69
CA ALA A 331 -9.66 -2.99 17.61
C ALA A 331 -10.54 -3.25 16.38
N LEU A 332 -11.82 -3.61 16.58
CA LEU A 332 -12.76 -3.81 15.47
C LEU A 332 -13.02 -2.51 14.72
N LEU A 333 -13.16 -1.41 15.45
CA LEU A 333 -13.33 -0.08 14.87
C LEU A 333 -12.08 0.36 14.09
N VAL A 334 -10.88 0.07 14.60
CA VAL A 334 -9.62 0.32 13.88
C VAL A 334 -9.60 -0.43 12.56
N PHE A 335 -9.90 -1.73 12.54
CA PHE A 335 -9.93 -2.50 11.31
C PHE A 335 -11.03 -2.00 10.35
N ALA A 336 -12.19 -1.62 10.87
CA ALA A 336 -13.26 -1.02 10.08
C ALA A 336 -12.81 0.29 9.42
N ILE A 337 -12.12 1.17 10.15
CA ILE A 337 -11.51 2.39 9.60
C ILE A 337 -10.47 2.04 8.55
N VAL A 338 -9.56 1.11 8.81
CA VAL A 338 -8.49 0.72 7.87
C VAL A 338 -9.05 0.23 6.54
N VAL A 339 -10.13 -0.54 6.58
CA VAL A 339 -10.77 -1.11 5.40
C VAL A 339 -11.61 -0.08 4.64
N SER A 340 -12.33 0.79 5.36
CA SER A 340 -13.28 1.72 4.76
C SER A 340 -12.66 3.06 4.35
N TYR A 341 -11.60 3.55 5.00
CA TYR A 341 -11.13 4.93 4.83
C TYR A 341 -10.73 5.31 3.41
N ARG A 342 -10.27 4.33 2.62
CA ARG A 342 -9.82 4.54 1.24
C ARG A 342 -10.56 3.69 0.20
N ILE A 343 -11.67 3.07 0.60
CA ILE A 343 -12.47 2.21 -0.27
C ILE A 343 -13.07 2.96 -1.46
N SER A 344 -13.51 4.19 -1.19
CA SER A 344 -14.11 5.11 -2.16
C SER A 344 -13.12 5.41 -3.30
N ASP A 345 -11.92 5.90 -2.95
CA ASP A 345 -10.83 6.19 -3.90
C ASP A 345 -10.44 4.97 -4.74
N THR A 346 -10.22 3.82 -4.08
CA THR A 346 -9.69 2.62 -4.75
C THR A 346 -10.68 2.03 -5.75
N THR A 347 -11.97 2.05 -5.43
CA THR A 347 -13.05 1.56 -6.30
C THR A 347 -13.26 2.52 -7.49
N MET A 348 -13.35 3.82 -7.19
CA MET A 348 -13.56 4.87 -8.19
C MET A 348 -12.43 4.93 -9.24
N GLY A 349 -11.17 4.79 -8.80
CA GLY A 349 -9.99 5.01 -9.65
C GLY A 349 -9.90 4.11 -10.89
N VAL A 350 -10.54 2.94 -10.89
CA VAL A 350 -10.51 2.00 -12.04
C VAL A 350 -11.36 2.53 -13.20
N MET A 351 -12.47 3.21 -12.91
CA MET A 351 -13.43 3.69 -13.92
C MET A 351 -13.16 5.12 -14.40
N ALA A 352 -12.25 5.85 -13.74
CA ALA A 352 -11.88 7.20 -14.14
C ALA A 352 -11.31 7.26 -15.58
N MET A 353 -10.45 6.31 -15.97
CA MET A 353 -9.85 6.30 -17.31
C MET A 353 -10.87 5.97 -18.42
N PRO A 354 -11.70 4.91 -18.30
CA PRO A 354 -12.82 4.66 -19.22
C PRO A 354 -13.74 5.87 -19.40
N LEU A 355 -14.17 6.52 -18.31
CA LEU A 355 -15.01 7.71 -18.37
C LEU A 355 -14.42 8.80 -19.27
N TYR A 356 -13.12 9.10 -19.13
CA TYR A 356 -12.49 10.15 -19.94
C TYR A 356 -12.47 9.81 -21.43
N ILE A 357 -12.28 8.54 -21.77
CA ILE A 357 -12.27 8.08 -23.15
C ILE A 357 -13.67 8.17 -23.74
N ASP A 358 -14.69 7.73 -22.99
CA ASP A 358 -16.09 7.71 -23.44
C ASP A 358 -16.68 9.11 -23.59
N LEU A 359 -16.22 10.08 -22.79
CA LEU A 359 -16.54 11.51 -22.96
C LEU A 359 -15.83 12.16 -24.17
N GLY A 360 -14.94 11.44 -24.85
CA GLY A 360 -14.25 11.91 -26.06
C GLY A 360 -12.98 12.72 -25.82
N TYR A 361 -12.38 12.68 -24.63
CA TYR A 361 -11.10 13.35 -24.38
C TYR A 361 -9.95 12.66 -25.12
N SER A 362 -9.04 13.47 -25.69
CA SER A 362 -7.84 12.92 -26.32
C SER A 362 -6.87 12.37 -25.27
N LYS A 363 -6.17 11.28 -25.62
CA LYS A 363 -5.15 10.66 -24.75
C LYS A 363 -4.04 11.64 -24.36
N THR A 364 -3.70 12.58 -25.24
CA THR A 364 -2.70 13.63 -24.97
C THR A 364 -3.16 14.58 -23.86
N VAL A 365 -4.42 15.01 -23.91
CA VAL A 365 -5.01 15.86 -22.86
C VAL A 365 -5.09 15.10 -21.54
N ILE A 366 -5.58 13.86 -21.57
CA ILE A 366 -5.65 13.00 -20.38
C ILE A 366 -4.25 12.81 -19.77
N GLY A 367 -3.25 12.49 -20.60
CA GLY A 367 -1.87 12.27 -20.17
C GLY A 367 -1.23 13.53 -19.56
N GLY A 368 -1.43 14.70 -20.16
CA GLY A 368 -0.93 15.97 -19.64
C GLY A 368 -1.54 16.33 -18.28
N VAL A 369 -2.86 16.24 -18.15
CA VAL A 369 -3.58 16.60 -16.92
C VAL A 369 -3.33 15.56 -15.82
N LYS A 370 -3.50 14.26 -16.11
CA LYS A 370 -3.31 13.18 -15.11
C LYS A 370 -1.84 13.00 -14.71
N GLY A 371 -0.93 13.15 -15.67
CA GLY A 371 0.51 12.95 -15.46
C GLY A 371 1.13 14.07 -14.65
N VAL A 372 1.32 15.24 -15.24
CA VAL A 372 2.07 16.33 -14.58
C VAL A 372 1.22 16.98 -13.48
N PHE A 373 0.05 17.51 -13.85
CA PHE A 373 -0.78 18.27 -12.93
C PHE A 373 -1.36 17.39 -11.81
N GLY A 374 -1.88 16.20 -12.13
CA GLY A 374 -2.39 15.25 -11.15
C GLY A 374 -1.35 14.86 -10.11
N ILE A 375 -0.13 14.49 -10.52
CA ILE A 375 0.95 14.14 -9.59
C ILE A 375 1.34 15.35 -8.72
N SER A 376 1.39 16.57 -9.28
CA SER A 376 1.66 17.78 -8.49
C SER A 376 0.58 18.03 -7.44
N MET A 377 -0.70 17.90 -7.79
CA MET A 377 -1.81 18.06 -6.85
C MET A 377 -1.80 16.99 -5.77
N LEU A 378 -1.45 15.76 -6.11
CA LEU A 378 -1.29 14.66 -5.17
C LEU A 378 -0.17 14.94 -4.15
N ILE A 379 0.98 15.42 -4.62
CA ILE A 379 2.10 15.79 -3.75
C ILE A 379 1.66 16.92 -2.81
N PHE A 380 1.05 17.97 -3.35
CA PHE A 380 0.55 19.09 -2.55
C PHE A 380 -0.47 18.64 -1.50
N GLY A 381 -1.41 17.76 -1.88
CA GLY A 381 -2.37 17.14 -0.97
C GLY A 381 -1.70 16.37 0.15
N ALA A 382 -0.66 15.58 -0.14
CA ALA A 382 0.09 14.84 0.87
C ALA A 382 0.77 15.76 1.89
N PHE A 383 1.38 16.86 1.44
CA PHE A 383 1.95 17.85 2.35
C PHE A 383 0.86 18.56 3.17
N ALA A 384 -0.27 18.93 2.55
CA ALA A 384 -1.39 19.58 3.21
C ALA A 384 -2.02 18.67 4.29
N GLY A 385 -2.18 17.38 4.00
CA GLY A 385 -2.65 16.37 4.95
C GLY A 385 -1.72 16.24 6.14
N SER A 386 -0.42 16.07 5.88
CA SER A 386 0.58 15.96 6.95
C SER A 386 0.71 17.21 7.81
N TRP A 387 0.64 18.39 7.19
CA TRP A 387 0.64 19.66 7.92
C TRP A 387 -0.61 19.82 8.78
N SER A 388 -1.76 19.35 8.29
CA SER A 388 -3.02 19.38 9.04
C SER A 388 -2.96 18.48 10.29
N VAL A 389 -2.37 17.27 10.19
CA VAL A 389 -2.17 16.41 11.37
C VAL A 389 -1.39 17.13 12.46
N ALA A 390 -0.31 17.84 12.10
CA ALA A 390 0.52 18.57 13.04
C ALA A 390 -0.18 19.79 13.67
N LYS A 391 -1.11 20.43 12.94
CA LYS A 391 -1.78 21.68 13.37
C LYS A 391 -3.10 21.46 14.10
N ILE A 392 -3.97 20.59 13.57
CA ILE A 392 -5.35 20.41 14.05
C ILE A 392 -5.59 19.03 14.68
N GLY A 393 -4.58 18.15 14.67
CA GLY A 393 -4.64 16.81 15.27
C GLY A 393 -5.14 15.72 14.31
N MET A 394 -4.88 14.45 14.66
CA MET A 394 -5.15 13.29 13.81
C MET A 394 -6.63 13.14 13.46
N SER A 395 -7.52 13.16 14.47
CA SER A 395 -8.94 12.84 14.30
C SER A 395 -9.65 13.82 13.37
N LYS A 396 -9.49 15.13 13.62
CA LYS A 396 -10.11 16.18 12.78
C LYS A 396 -9.59 16.12 11.36
N THR A 397 -8.30 15.84 11.19
CA THR A 397 -7.69 15.68 9.87
C THR A 397 -8.26 14.46 9.14
N MET A 398 -8.45 13.33 9.83
CA MET A 398 -9.09 12.14 9.24
C MET A 398 -10.55 12.38 8.86
N ILE A 399 -11.33 13.08 9.71
CA ILE A 399 -12.73 13.43 9.40
C ILE A 399 -12.77 14.28 8.13
N PHE A 400 -11.92 15.30 8.04
CA PHE A 400 -11.83 16.13 6.85
C PHE A 400 -11.37 15.34 5.62
N GLY A 401 -10.37 14.46 5.76
CA GLY A 401 -9.90 13.61 4.67
C GLY A 401 -10.99 12.68 4.12
N ALA A 402 -11.73 12.01 5.01
CA ALA A 402 -12.86 11.16 4.63
C ALA A 402 -13.97 11.97 3.93
N PHE A 403 -14.29 13.15 4.48
CA PHE A 403 -15.27 14.06 3.87
C PHE A 403 -14.85 14.49 2.47
N VAL A 404 -13.63 14.99 2.28
CA VAL A 404 -13.16 15.47 0.97
C VAL A 404 -13.18 14.34 -0.07
N THR A 405 -12.77 13.11 0.29
CA THR A 405 -12.85 11.93 -0.60
C THR A 405 -14.29 11.64 -1.07
N ILE A 406 -15.31 11.80 -0.22
CA ILE A 406 -16.72 11.62 -0.62
C ILE A 406 -17.10 12.65 -1.69
N PHE A 407 -16.68 13.91 -1.52
CA PHE A 407 -16.99 15.00 -2.44
C PHE A 407 -16.23 14.89 -3.76
N THR A 408 -14.98 14.43 -3.76
CA THR A 408 -14.24 14.24 -5.01
C THR A 408 -14.86 13.16 -5.88
N ASN A 409 -15.40 12.09 -5.31
CA ASN A 409 -16.16 11.11 -6.09
C ASN A 409 -17.42 11.72 -6.74
N LEU A 410 -18.12 12.63 -6.04
CA LEU A 410 -19.24 13.37 -6.65
C LEU A 410 -18.79 14.28 -7.80
N SER A 411 -17.55 14.77 -7.80
CA SER A 411 -17.03 15.52 -8.95
C SER A 411 -16.91 14.67 -10.22
N PHE A 412 -16.66 13.36 -10.08
CA PHE A 412 -16.71 12.42 -11.21
C PHE A 412 -18.14 12.12 -11.66
N ALA A 413 -19.08 12.02 -10.71
CA ALA A 413 -20.49 11.89 -11.05
C ALA A 413 -20.97 13.10 -11.86
N TRP A 414 -20.56 14.32 -11.45
CA TRP A 414 -20.80 15.53 -12.23
C TRP A 414 -20.12 15.49 -13.60
N LEU A 415 -18.85 15.10 -13.68
CA LEU A 415 -18.12 14.99 -14.94
C LEU A 415 -18.83 14.03 -15.93
N ALA A 416 -19.43 12.95 -15.44
CA ALA A 416 -20.20 12.01 -16.24
C ALA A 416 -21.49 12.59 -16.84
N THR A 417 -22.01 13.70 -16.31
CA THR A 417 -23.19 14.39 -16.88
C THR A 417 -22.84 15.40 -17.97
N VAL A 418 -21.55 15.69 -18.17
CA VAL A 418 -21.10 16.70 -19.13
C VAL A 418 -21.11 16.12 -20.55
N SER A 419 -21.79 16.79 -21.48
CA SER A 419 -21.88 16.37 -22.89
C SER A 419 -20.75 16.91 -23.78
N THR A 420 -20.13 18.03 -23.43
CA THR A 420 -19.04 18.64 -24.21
C THR A 420 -17.69 18.51 -23.49
N PRO A 421 -16.70 17.79 -24.03
CA PRO A 421 -15.41 17.65 -23.37
C PRO A 421 -14.64 18.97 -23.38
N LYS A 422 -14.40 19.53 -22.19
CA LYS A 422 -13.53 20.71 -22.02
C LYS A 422 -12.42 20.38 -21.05
N THR A 423 -11.18 20.71 -21.42
CA THR A 423 -10.00 20.41 -20.62
C THR A 423 -10.09 20.96 -19.19
N ILE A 424 -10.76 22.10 -19.00
CA ILE A 424 -10.96 22.70 -17.68
C ILE A 424 -11.71 21.78 -16.71
N TYR A 425 -12.67 20.99 -17.20
CA TYR A 425 -13.42 20.04 -16.36
C TYR A 425 -12.52 18.89 -15.87
N LEU A 426 -11.57 18.45 -16.70
CA LEU A 426 -10.55 17.50 -16.27
C LEU A 426 -9.59 18.11 -15.25
N PHE A 427 -9.13 19.35 -15.44
CA PHE A 427 -8.30 20.03 -14.44
C PHE A 427 -9.02 20.11 -13.09
N SER A 428 -10.30 20.47 -13.06
CA SER A 428 -11.08 20.53 -11.82
C SER A 428 -11.25 19.15 -11.18
N THR A 429 -11.69 18.15 -11.94
CA THR A 429 -12.00 16.81 -11.42
C THR A 429 -10.74 16.06 -10.99
N ILE A 430 -9.74 15.97 -11.87
CA ILE A 430 -8.47 15.29 -11.59
C ILE A 430 -7.69 16.03 -10.51
N GLY A 431 -7.72 17.36 -10.51
CA GLY A 431 -7.06 18.17 -9.49
C GLY A 431 -7.64 17.96 -8.11
N ALA A 432 -8.97 18.00 -7.99
CA ALA A 432 -9.67 17.75 -6.73
C ALA A 432 -9.40 16.32 -6.23
N ASP A 433 -9.54 15.32 -7.10
CA ASP A 433 -9.29 13.91 -6.79
C ASP A 433 -7.87 13.66 -6.30
N ASN A 434 -6.85 14.12 -7.04
CA ASN A 434 -5.47 13.90 -6.64
C ASN A 434 -5.13 14.65 -5.36
N LEU A 435 -5.64 15.87 -5.19
CA LEU A 435 -5.47 16.61 -3.94
C LEU A 435 -6.02 15.83 -2.74
N ALA A 436 -7.26 15.31 -2.87
CA ALA A 436 -7.91 14.51 -1.84
C ALA A 436 -7.18 13.19 -1.57
N ALA A 437 -6.79 12.47 -2.62
CA ALA A 437 -6.07 11.20 -2.51
C ALA A 437 -4.70 11.38 -1.86
N GLY A 438 -4.02 12.51 -2.11
CA GLY A 438 -2.77 12.87 -1.46
C GLY A 438 -2.98 13.17 0.02
N PHE A 439 -3.99 13.99 0.31
CA PHE A 439 -4.37 14.37 1.68
C PHE A 439 -4.78 13.15 2.50
N SER A 440 -5.82 12.43 2.07
CA SER A 440 -6.34 11.25 2.77
C SER A 440 -5.28 10.15 2.86
N GLY A 441 -4.50 9.92 1.79
CA GLY A 441 -3.45 8.92 1.75
C GLY A 441 -2.34 9.16 2.76
N SER A 442 -1.81 10.39 2.85
CA SER A 442 -0.75 10.74 3.81
C SER A 442 -1.21 10.64 5.26
N VAL A 443 -2.42 11.14 5.55
CA VAL A 443 -3.05 11.10 6.88
C VAL A 443 -3.31 9.66 7.31
N PHE A 444 -3.77 8.81 6.38
CA PHE A 444 -4.05 7.40 6.65
C PHE A 444 -2.78 6.60 6.97
N ILE A 445 -1.68 6.86 6.25
CA ILE A 445 -0.36 6.27 6.53
C ILE A 445 0.11 6.67 7.93
N ALA A 446 -0.05 7.95 8.30
CA ALA A 446 0.29 8.45 9.63
C ALA A 446 -0.56 7.79 10.72
N PHE A 447 -1.88 7.66 10.51
CA PHE A 447 -2.79 6.98 11.43
C PHE A 447 -2.38 5.53 11.70
N MET A 448 -2.09 4.75 10.64
CA MET A 448 -1.61 3.38 10.79
C MET A 448 -0.29 3.32 11.58
N SER A 449 0.62 4.27 11.37
CA SER A 449 1.89 4.32 12.10
C SER A 449 1.72 4.55 13.61
N ILE A 450 0.77 5.37 14.03
CA ILE A 450 0.53 5.65 15.46
C ILE A 450 -0.13 4.44 16.16
N LEU A 451 -0.97 3.69 15.44
CA LEU A 451 -1.63 2.49 15.98
C LEU A 451 -0.65 1.36 16.28
N VAL A 452 0.56 1.39 15.74
CA VAL A 452 1.49 0.29 15.80
C VAL A 452 2.36 0.35 17.05
N ASN A 453 2.53 -0.79 17.70
CA ASN A 453 3.49 -0.95 18.78
C ASN A 453 4.90 -1.06 18.18
N LYS A 454 5.83 -0.21 18.64
CA LYS A 454 7.26 -0.25 18.26
C LYS A 454 7.89 -1.64 18.47
N LYS A 455 7.35 -2.47 19.37
CA LYS A 455 7.80 -3.86 19.55
C LYS A 455 7.58 -4.71 18.29
N TYR A 456 6.46 -4.53 17.60
CA TYR A 456 5.96 -5.33 16.47
C TYR A 456 5.73 -4.46 15.23
N SER A 457 6.64 -3.51 14.99
CA SER A 457 6.39 -2.42 14.05
C SER A 457 6.24 -2.89 12.62
N ALA A 458 7.04 -3.86 12.17
CA ALA A 458 6.89 -4.43 10.83
C ALA A 458 5.60 -5.24 10.72
N SER A 459 5.35 -6.15 11.65
CA SER A 459 4.17 -7.02 11.60
C SER A 459 2.85 -6.25 11.57
N GLN A 460 2.63 -5.36 12.54
CA GLN A 460 1.33 -4.70 12.71
C GLN A 460 1.08 -3.69 11.59
N TYR A 461 2.11 -2.95 11.16
CA TYR A 461 1.95 -2.03 10.03
C TYR A 461 1.71 -2.79 8.72
N ALA A 462 2.44 -3.89 8.49
CA ALA A 462 2.21 -4.75 7.34
C ALA A 462 0.78 -5.31 7.34
N LEU A 463 0.25 -5.72 8.49
CA LEU A 463 -1.13 -6.19 8.62
C LEU A 463 -2.15 -5.12 8.18
N PHE A 464 -2.04 -3.89 8.67
CA PHE A 464 -2.96 -2.81 8.30
C PHE A 464 -2.86 -2.44 6.81
N SER A 465 -1.64 -2.25 6.31
CA SER A 465 -1.42 -1.88 4.90
C SER A 465 -1.84 -3.00 3.93
N SER A 466 -1.60 -4.27 4.29
CA SER A 466 -2.08 -5.44 3.56
C SER A 466 -3.60 -5.51 3.54
N LEU A 467 -4.26 -5.29 4.68
CA LEU A 467 -5.72 -5.37 4.79
C LEU A 467 -6.40 -4.33 3.90
N PHE A 468 -5.93 -3.07 3.98
CA PHE A 468 -6.37 -2.00 3.07
C PHE A 468 -6.19 -2.40 1.59
N ALA A 469 -5.00 -2.89 1.23
CA ALA A 469 -4.69 -3.24 -0.15
C ALA A 469 -5.52 -4.42 -0.68
N LEU A 470 -5.75 -5.46 0.12
CA LEU A 470 -6.56 -6.63 -0.25
C LEU A 470 -8.01 -6.24 -0.50
N TYR A 471 -8.61 -5.48 0.42
CA TYR A 471 -10.02 -5.10 0.32
C TYR A 471 -10.27 -4.11 -0.82
N GLY A 472 -9.46 -3.06 -0.91
CA GLY A 472 -9.58 -2.04 -1.95
C GLY A 472 -9.40 -2.64 -3.36
N LYS A 473 -8.36 -3.46 -3.58
CA LYS A 473 -8.16 -4.15 -4.87
C LYS A 473 -9.28 -5.14 -5.18
N GLY A 474 -9.82 -5.82 -4.16
CA GLY A 474 -10.94 -6.75 -4.31
C GLY A 474 -12.18 -6.08 -4.89
N LEU A 475 -12.58 -4.92 -4.35
CA LEU A 475 -13.74 -4.16 -4.84
C LEU A 475 -13.47 -3.46 -6.17
N ALA A 476 -12.27 -2.90 -6.35
CA ALA A 476 -11.82 -2.28 -7.58
C ALA A 476 -11.96 -3.23 -8.80
N ALA A 477 -11.73 -4.53 -8.62
CA ALA A 477 -11.85 -5.52 -9.69
C ALA A 477 -13.26 -5.65 -10.30
N PHE A 478 -14.32 -5.24 -9.56
CA PHE A 478 -15.72 -5.31 -10.00
C PHE A 478 -16.25 -3.97 -10.50
N SER A 479 -15.45 -2.91 -10.42
CA SER A 479 -15.91 -1.56 -10.72
C SER A 479 -16.44 -1.44 -12.16
N GLY A 480 -15.85 -2.16 -13.12
CA GLY A 480 -16.36 -2.21 -14.51
C GLY A 480 -17.73 -2.88 -14.63
N VAL A 481 -17.90 -4.06 -14.03
CA VAL A 481 -19.19 -4.78 -14.06
C VAL A 481 -20.30 -3.98 -13.39
N LEU A 482 -19.95 -3.22 -12.34
CA LEU A 482 -20.89 -2.33 -11.67
C LEU A 482 -21.24 -1.14 -12.57
N ALA A 483 -20.25 -0.45 -13.13
CA ALA A 483 -20.44 0.70 -14.02
C ALA A 483 -21.29 0.36 -15.25
N ASP A 484 -21.07 -0.81 -15.87
CA ASP A 484 -21.85 -1.26 -17.03
C ASP A 484 -23.36 -1.42 -16.71
N LYS A 485 -23.71 -1.69 -15.45
CA LYS A 485 -25.11 -1.90 -15.03
C LYS A 485 -25.83 -0.64 -14.55
N VAL A 486 -25.10 0.27 -13.90
CA VAL A 486 -25.69 1.45 -13.26
C VAL A 486 -25.38 2.77 -13.98
N ASP A 487 -24.56 2.72 -15.04
CA ASP A 487 -23.99 3.89 -15.72
C ASP A 487 -22.96 4.65 -14.85
N TYR A 488 -22.09 5.45 -15.49
CA TYR A 488 -20.99 6.16 -14.84
C TYR A 488 -21.47 7.09 -13.73
N MET A 489 -22.52 7.88 -13.96
CA MET A 489 -23.00 8.85 -12.97
C MET A 489 -23.34 8.15 -11.64
N TRP A 490 -24.18 7.12 -11.68
CA TRP A 490 -24.58 6.40 -10.48
C TRP A 490 -23.45 5.55 -9.91
N PHE A 491 -22.54 5.04 -10.73
CA PHE A 491 -21.33 4.39 -10.24
C PHE A 491 -20.51 5.34 -9.34
N PHE A 492 -20.29 6.58 -9.78
CA PHE A 492 -19.54 7.56 -9.00
C PHE A 492 -20.31 8.04 -7.77
N VAL A 493 -21.65 8.13 -7.82
CA VAL A 493 -22.48 8.35 -6.63
C VAL A 493 -22.36 7.20 -5.63
N LEU A 494 -22.43 5.94 -6.09
CA LEU A 494 -22.28 4.77 -5.23
C LEU A 494 -20.91 4.72 -4.57
N THR A 495 -19.83 5.00 -5.32
CA THR A 495 -18.48 5.05 -4.72
C THR A 495 -18.33 6.16 -3.70
N SER A 496 -18.99 7.32 -3.90
CA SER A 496 -19.08 8.38 -2.90
C SER A 496 -19.79 7.90 -1.62
N VAL A 497 -20.92 7.19 -1.76
CA VAL A 497 -21.64 6.57 -0.63
C VAL A 497 -20.78 5.54 0.10
N LEU A 498 -19.93 4.78 -0.60
CA LEU A 498 -18.97 3.84 0.02
C LEU A 498 -17.97 4.54 0.96
N GLY A 499 -17.73 5.85 0.82
CA GLY A 499 -16.90 6.64 1.73
C GLY A 499 -17.59 7.01 3.05
N VAL A 500 -18.93 6.98 3.10
CA VAL A 500 -19.72 7.41 4.28
C VAL A 500 -19.44 6.54 5.53
N PRO A 501 -19.37 5.20 5.45
CA PRO A 501 -19.02 4.37 6.61
C PRO A 501 -17.70 4.78 7.27
N ALA A 502 -16.68 5.14 6.47
CA ALA A 502 -15.40 5.60 7.02
C ALA A 502 -15.56 6.87 7.85
N LEU A 503 -16.31 7.85 7.33
CA LEU A 503 -16.60 9.09 8.04
C LEU A 503 -17.32 8.80 9.37
N ILE A 504 -18.32 7.91 9.35
CA ILE A 504 -19.06 7.49 10.56
C ILE A 504 -18.10 6.83 11.57
N PHE A 505 -17.26 5.89 11.14
CA PHE A 505 -16.35 5.19 12.05
C PHE A 505 -15.30 6.13 12.66
N VAL A 506 -14.75 7.06 11.87
CA VAL A 506 -13.79 8.05 12.38
C VAL A 506 -14.47 9.03 13.34
N LEU A 507 -15.68 9.50 13.03
CA LEU A 507 -16.46 10.34 13.95
C LEU A 507 -16.78 9.61 15.26
N TYR A 508 -17.23 8.36 15.17
CA TYR A 508 -17.49 7.55 16.35
C TYR A 508 -16.23 7.31 17.18
N ALA A 509 -15.10 7.01 16.55
CA ALA A 509 -13.80 6.89 17.23
C ALA A 509 -13.42 8.19 17.96
N TRP A 510 -13.61 9.34 17.31
CA TRP A 510 -13.30 10.64 17.87
C TRP A 510 -14.20 11.00 19.06
N LEU A 511 -15.52 10.82 18.94
CA LEU A 511 -16.49 11.11 20.00
C LEU A 511 -16.28 10.24 21.25
N ASN A 512 -15.72 9.04 21.09
CA ASN A 512 -15.38 8.14 22.20
C ASN A 512 -13.95 8.36 22.75
N GLY A 513 -13.27 9.44 22.37
CA GLY A 513 -11.92 9.78 22.87
C GLY A 513 -10.82 8.80 22.45
N PHE A 514 -11.09 7.90 21.49
CA PHE A 514 -10.16 6.85 21.10
C PHE A 514 -8.84 7.42 20.56
N THR A 515 -8.94 8.47 19.75
CA THR A 515 -7.79 9.14 19.16
C THR A 515 -6.94 9.89 20.19
N ASP A 516 -7.56 10.40 21.25
CA ASP A 516 -6.85 11.13 22.32
C ASP A 516 -6.15 10.12 23.26
N SER A 517 -6.80 8.99 23.56
CA SER A 517 -6.21 7.90 24.34
C SER A 517 -5.00 7.23 23.65
N ILE A 518 -4.92 7.30 22.31
CA ILE A 518 -3.76 6.85 21.54
C ILE A 518 -2.59 7.83 21.68
N ASN A 519 -2.85 9.14 21.70
CA ASN A 519 -1.82 10.17 21.88
C ASN A 519 -1.24 10.14 23.31
N GLU A 520 -2.08 10.07 24.35
CA GLU A 520 -1.64 10.04 25.76
C GLU A 520 -0.79 8.80 26.09
N ASN A 521 -1.17 7.60 25.62
CA ASN A 521 -0.37 6.38 25.80
C ASN A 521 0.97 6.43 25.05
N ALA A 522 1.10 7.31 24.06
CA ALA A 522 2.31 7.45 23.27
C ALA A 522 3.24 8.56 23.82
N GLU A 523 2.70 9.57 24.49
CA GLU A 523 3.46 10.53 25.32
C GLU A 523 4.07 9.85 26.55
N ALA A 524 3.30 8.99 27.24
CA ALA A 524 3.81 8.19 28.37
C ALA A 524 4.99 7.26 27.99
N LYS A 525 5.09 6.86 26.71
CA LYS A 525 6.21 6.07 26.15
C LYS A 525 7.42 6.91 25.72
N SER A 526 7.32 8.23 25.76
CA SER A 526 8.43 9.15 25.43
C SER A 526 9.16 9.69 26.67
N CYS A 527 8.57 9.50 27.86
CA CYS A 527 9.14 9.83 29.18
C CYS A 527 9.81 8.63 29.89
N LEU A 528 9.81 7.44 29.27
CA LEU A 528 10.55 6.24 29.67
C LEU A 528 11.55 5.90 28.56
#